data_AF-A0A2M7Q388-F1
#
_entry.id   AF-A0A2M7Q388-F1
#
_cell.length_a   1.000
_cell.length_b   1.000
_cell.length_c   1.000
_cell.angle_alpha   90.00
_cell.angle_beta   90.00
_cell.angle_gamma   90.00
#
_symmetry.space_group_name_H-M   'P 1'
#
loop_
_entity.id
_entity.type
_entity.pdbx_description
1 polymer ?
#
loop_
_entity_poly.entity_id
_entity_poly.type
_entity_poly.pdbx_seq_one_letter_code
_entity_poly.pdbx_strand_id
1 'polypeptide(L)'
;MLELKEILNEMRTTDFTLPAGFASAPAILAMGAELKSGFCLLHEGHARLSEIDGDLEQADVFRTYSASLEAMCAEHDFRHTQIAVDMHPDYLSTQLGERMHQRHHCPVTRVQHHHAHIAAAMAEYDYPLEGKPLLGIALDGLGFGLDRTIWGGEFLLAEYSGFTRLGRFQPVAMPGGAQAIREPWRNALAHLHACGWNDVVGHYARTDIVDFLYEKPLLNLQMMMNRGLNSPMASSAARLFDAAAACLDIFRDRVTYEGQAAIALETMAAPVFTTQAVYAYPYAIHHCDDGILQLDWSSMWLALLQDSAHEVAREMIAARFHQTVICAVSDLARQLCHDHHLEHVVLSGGVFQNLLLRHGVEQQLLSSGLQVLIPQRAPLHDGGLALGQAVIAAAIALKR
;
A
#
# COMPACT_ATOMS: atom_id res chain seq x y z
N MET A 1 2.17 34.86 15.09
CA MET A 1 0.80 34.58 15.60
C MET A 1 -0.28 34.78 14.53
N LEU A 2 -0.28 35.87 13.74
CA LEU A 2 -1.22 35.98 12.61
C LEU A 2 -0.98 34.89 11.54
N GLU A 3 0.27 34.67 11.12
CA GLU A 3 0.62 33.65 10.11
C GLU A 3 0.23 32.21 10.54
N LEU A 4 0.44 31.83 11.80
CA LEU A 4 0.06 30.50 12.30
C LEU A 4 -1.47 30.30 12.30
N LYS A 5 -2.25 31.34 12.62
CA LYS A 5 -3.72 31.27 12.58
C LYS A 5 -4.27 31.16 11.16
N GLU A 6 -3.62 31.80 10.20
CA GLU A 6 -3.96 31.67 8.78
C GLU A 6 -3.69 30.25 8.28
N ILE A 7 -2.53 29.67 8.62
CA ILE A 7 -2.19 28.27 8.32
C ILE A 7 -3.24 27.29 8.91
N LEU A 8 -3.64 27.49 10.17
CA LEU A 8 -4.62 26.64 10.85
C LEU A 8 -6.02 26.70 10.20
N ASN A 9 -6.43 27.87 9.71
CA ASN A 9 -7.74 28.04 9.05
C ASN A 9 -7.82 27.34 7.69
N GLU A 10 -6.69 27.10 7.03
CA GLU A 10 -6.62 26.42 5.73
C GLU A 10 -6.36 24.92 5.86
N MET A 11 -5.86 24.47 7.01
CA MET A 11 -5.52 23.07 7.26
C MET A 11 -6.77 22.21 7.49
N ARG A 12 -6.88 21.13 6.72
CA ARG A 12 -7.92 20.12 6.93
C ARG A 12 -7.48 19.13 8.01
N THR A 13 -8.40 18.83 8.91
CA THR A 13 -8.19 17.85 9.98
C THR A 13 -9.40 16.96 10.14
N THR A 14 -9.14 15.73 10.58
CA THR A 14 -10.18 14.75 10.92
C THR A 14 -9.97 14.26 12.35
N ASP A 15 -11.00 14.41 13.17
CA ASP A 15 -10.98 14.06 14.60
C ASP A 15 -11.56 12.66 14.87
N PHE A 16 -10.85 11.83 15.62
CA PHE A 16 -11.25 10.48 16.00
C PHE A 16 -11.36 10.40 17.52
N THR A 17 -12.45 9.80 17.99
CA THR A 17 -12.54 9.28 19.36
C THR A 17 -12.08 7.83 19.31
N LEU A 18 -11.04 7.51 20.07
CA LEU A 18 -10.43 6.19 20.05
C LEU A 18 -11.24 5.20 20.93
N PRO A 19 -11.05 3.89 20.69
CA PRO A 19 -11.69 2.85 21.49
C PRO A 19 -11.38 2.94 22.98
N ALA A 20 -12.26 2.32 23.78
CA ALA A 20 -12.02 2.17 25.21
C ALA A 20 -10.66 1.51 25.47
N GLY A 21 -9.90 2.07 26.43
CA GLY A 21 -8.54 1.66 26.77
C GLY A 21 -7.46 2.64 26.32
N PHE A 22 -7.71 3.49 25.32
CA PHE A 22 -6.74 4.49 24.85
C PHE A 22 -6.71 5.79 25.68
N ALA A 23 -7.66 6.00 26.60
CA ALA A 23 -7.77 7.25 27.36
C ALA A 23 -6.53 7.56 28.23
N SER A 24 -5.82 6.54 28.72
CA SER A 24 -4.60 6.69 29.52
C SER A 24 -3.32 6.69 28.68
N ALA A 25 -3.42 6.69 27.35
CA ALA A 25 -2.24 6.72 26.48
C ALA A 25 -1.45 8.03 26.67
N PRO A 26 -0.11 7.99 26.51
CA PRO A 26 0.70 9.20 26.49
C PRO A 26 0.30 10.12 25.34
N ALA A 27 0.64 11.40 25.46
CA ALA A 27 0.51 12.35 24.36
C ALA A 27 1.47 11.97 23.23
N ILE A 28 0.96 11.52 22.09
CA ILE A 28 1.76 11.01 20.97
C ILE A 28 1.65 11.95 19.77
N LEU A 29 2.81 12.29 19.21
CA LEU A 29 2.91 12.92 17.89
C LEU A 29 3.36 11.87 16.87
N ALA A 30 2.49 11.53 15.93
CA ALA A 30 2.82 10.65 14.80
C ALA A 30 3.12 11.47 13.55
N MET A 31 4.20 11.13 12.85
CA MET A 31 4.76 11.93 11.76
C MET A 31 4.29 11.51 10.36
N GLY A 32 3.55 10.40 10.23
CA GLY A 32 3.02 9.91 8.96
C GLY A 32 4.07 9.40 7.98
N ALA A 33 3.76 9.55 6.70
CA ALA A 33 4.53 9.04 5.56
C ALA A 33 5.32 10.14 4.83
N GLU A 34 5.87 9.84 3.65
CA GLU A 34 6.51 10.82 2.76
C GLU A 34 5.55 11.38 1.70
N LEU A 35 4.76 10.51 1.08
CA LEU A 35 3.80 10.86 0.02
C LEU A 35 2.41 11.01 0.62
N LYS A 36 1.64 11.99 0.13
CA LYS A 36 0.28 12.33 0.61
C LYS A 36 0.23 12.34 2.14
N SER A 37 1.22 13.01 2.74
CA SER A 37 1.55 12.88 4.15
C SER A 37 0.50 13.52 5.07
N GLY A 38 0.70 13.35 6.35
CA GLY A 38 -0.11 13.90 7.42
C GLY A 38 0.58 13.62 8.74
N PHE A 39 0.23 14.35 9.78
CA PHE A 39 0.67 14.07 11.13
C PHE A 39 -0.55 13.91 12.04
N CYS A 40 -0.37 13.22 13.16
CA CYS A 40 -1.47 12.97 14.09
C CYS A 40 -1.07 13.30 15.51
N LEU A 41 -1.94 14.05 16.20
CA LEU A 41 -1.82 14.35 17.61
C LEU A 41 -2.81 13.46 18.36
N LEU A 42 -2.31 12.63 19.27
CA LEU A 42 -3.12 11.77 20.12
C LEU A 42 -3.01 12.23 21.57
N HIS A 43 -4.14 12.51 22.21
CA HIS A 43 -4.23 12.88 23.62
C HIS A 43 -5.56 12.44 24.24
N GLU A 44 -5.53 11.88 25.46
CA GLU A 44 -6.75 11.56 26.24
C GLU A 44 -7.79 10.72 25.47
N GLY A 45 -7.34 9.78 24.63
CA GLY A 45 -8.24 8.96 23.81
C GLY A 45 -8.83 9.66 22.59
N HIS A 46 -8.35 10.85 22.23
CA HIS A 46 -8.72 11.56 21.01
C HIS A 46 -7.51 11.67 20.09
N ALA A 47 -7.72 11.46 18.80
CA ALA A 47 -6.71 11.62 17.77
C ALA A 47 -7.15 12.64 16.73
N ARG A 48 -6.28 13.58 16.40
CA ARG A 48 -6.50 14.59 15.36
C ARG A 48 -5.51 14.36 14.24
N LEU A 49 -6.01 13.94 13.09
CA LEU A 49 -5.22 13.70 11.88
C LEU A 49 -5.20 14.95 11.02
N SER A 50 -4.03 15.41 10.59
CA SER A 50 -3.90 16.44 9.55
C SER A 50 -3.89 15.82 8.15
N GLU A 51 -4.30 16.60 7.17
CA GLU A 51 -4.18 16.24 5.75
C GLU A 51 -3.19 17.17 5.06
N ILE A 52 -2.10 16.62 4.53
CA ILE A 52 -1.11 17.35 3.72
C ILE A 52 -0.97 16.64 2.38
N ASP A 53 -1.62 17.20 1.35
CA ASP A 53 -1.48 16.66 0.00
C ASP A 53 -0.12 17.04 -0.61
N GLY A 54 0.48 16.11 -1.36
CA GLY A 54 1.76 16.29 -2.00
C GLY A 54 2.87 15.35 -1.49
N ASP A 55 4.10 15.67 -1.88
CA ASP A 55 5.30 14.87 -1.63
C ASP A 55 6.25 15.70 -0.78
N LEU A 56 6.64 15.18 0.39
CA LEU A 56 7.54 15.91 1.30
C LEU A 56 8.93 16.17 0.68
N GLU A 57 9.36 15.45 -0.36
CA GLU A 57 10.60 15.79 -1.09
C GLU A 57 10.51 17.17 -1.77
N GLN A 58 9.30 17.68 -2.00
CA GLN A 58 9.09 19.03 -2.52
C GLN A 58 9.22 20.06 -1.39
N ALA A 59 10.20 20.96 -1.53
CA ALA A 59 10.57 21.91 -0.49
C ALA A 59 9.39 22.75 0.06
N ASP A 60 8.45 23.14 -0.81
CA ASP A 60 7.30 23.93 -0.39
C ASP A 60 6.26 23.10 0.39
N VAL A 61 6.06 21.83 0.01
CA VAL A 61 5.21 20.89 0.76
C VAL A 61 5.81 20.63 2.14
N PHE A 62 7.12 20.37 2.22
CA PHE A 62 7.81 20.15 3.50
C PHE A 62 7.75 21.37 4.43
N ARG A 63 7.85 22.58 3.87
CA ARG A 63 7.72 23.83 4.63
C ARG A 63 6.32 23.98 5.21
N THR A 64 5.30 23.75 4.39
CA THR A 64 3.89 23.79 4.81
C THR A 64 3.60 22.73 5.87
N TYR A 65 4.08 21.50 5.67
CA TYR A 65 3.98 20.41 6.65
C TYR A 65 4.59 20.82 8.00
N SER A 66 5.83 21.32 8.00
CA SER A 66 6.56 21.68 9.22
C SER A 66 5.87 22.84 9.96
N ALA A 67 5.46 23.88 9.22
CA ALA A 67 4.76 25.03 9.80
C ALA A 67 3.39 24.66 10.37
N SER A 68 2.65 23.78 9.69
CA SER A 68 1.34 23.29 10.15
C SER A 68 1.46 22.44 11.42
N LEU A 69 2.49 21.60 11.50
CA LEU A 69 2.77 20.78 12.69
C LEU A 69 3.09 21.67 13.90
N GLU A 70 3.95 22.67 13.72
CA GLU A 70 4.27 23.64 14.79
C GLU A 70 3.03 24.44 15.22
N ALA A 71 2.22 24.89 14.26
CA ALA A 71 0.99 25.63 14.53
C ALA A 71 0.00 24.79 15.35
N MET A 72 -0.24 23.54 14.96
CA MET A 72 -1.21 22.66 15.63
C MET A 72 -0.73 22.28 17.04
N CYS A 73 0.56 22.00 17.23
CA CYS A 73 1.09 21.75 18.57
C CYS A 73 0.93 22.97 19.49
N ALA A 74 1.16 24.18 18.97
CA ALA A 74 1.04 25.41 19.74
C ALA A 74 -0.41 25.78 20.08
N GLU A 75 -1.35 25.59 19.15
CA GLU A 75 -2.78 25.89 19.37
C GLU A 75 -3.38 25.08 20.52
N HIS A 76 -2.98 23.82 20.65
CA HIS A 76 -3.52 22.90 21.65
C HIS A 76 -2.70 22.83 22.95
N ASP A 77 -1.68 23.68 23.12
CA ASP A 77 -0.62 23.51 24.14
C ASP A 77 -0.17 22.04 24.23
N PHE A 78 -0.10 21.38 23.08
CA PHE A 78 0.10 19.95 22.98
C PHE A 78 1.57 19.63 23.20
N ARG A 79 1.85 18.98 24.34
CA ARG A 79 3.19 18.55 24.72
C ARG A 79 3.31 17.05 24.55
N HIS A 80 3.75 16.64 23.36
CA HIS A 80 4.03 15.23 23.08
C HIS A 80 5.08 14.69 24.06
N THR A 81 4.79 13.52 24.62
CA THR A 81 5.72 12.76 25.47
C THR A 81 6.29 11.56 24.74
N GLN A 82 5.84 11.29 23.51
CA GLN A 82 6.33 10.23 22.63
C GLN A 82 6.12 10.64 21.16
N ILE A 83 7.01 10.19 20.29
CA ILE A 83 6.94 10.39 18.83
C ILE A 83 6.77 9.03 18.15
N ALA A 84 5.94 8.95 17.12
CA ALA A 84 5.83 7.80 16.23
C ALA A 84 6.26 8.18 14.81
N VAL A 85 7.08 7.34 14.17
CA VAL A 85 7.59 7.54 12.81
C VAL A 85 7.49 6.25 12.02
N ASP A 86 7.48 6.35 10.69
CA ASP A 86 7.60 5.18 9.82
C ASP A 86 8.97 4.50 10.03
N MET A 87 9.05 3.20 9.75
CA MET A 87 10.30 2.46 9.75
C MET A 87 11.25 2.87 8.62
N HIS A 88 10.77 3.52 7.55
CA HIS A 88 11.62 4.01 6.48
C HIS A 88 12.56 5.11 7.01
N PRO A 89 13.88 4.88 7.02
CA PRO A 89 14.83 5.79 7.67
C PRO A 89 15.00 7.11 6.91
N ASP A 90 14.83 7.08 5.59
CA ASP A 90 15.13 8.24 4.74
C ASP A 90 13.95 9.19 4.55
N TYR A 91 12.73 8.85 5.01
CA TYR A 91 11.58 9.76 4.89
C TYR A 91 11.85 11.07 5.65
N LEU A 92 11.50 12.20 5.05
CA LEU A 92 11.68 13.51 5.65
C LEU A 92 10.82 13.67 6.91
N SER A 93 9.64 13.05 6.96
CA SER A 93 8.81 12.94 8.16
C SER A 93 9.52 12.18 9.29
N THR A 94 10.12 11.01 8.98
CA THR A 94 10.93 10.24 9.93
C THR A 94 12.11 11.05 10.44
N GLN A 95 12.90 11.65 9.55
CA GLN A 95 14.05 12.46 9.93
C GLN A 95 13.66 13.66 10.80
N LEU A 96 12.52 14.31 10.51
CA LEU A 96 12.01 15.40 11.34
C LEU A 96 11.62 14.90 12.74
N GLY A 97 10.92 13.76 12.83
CA GLY A 97 10.57 13.14 14.12
C GLY A 97 11.79 12.80 14.96
N GLU A 98 12.85 12.27 14.35
CA GLU A 98 14.12 11.98 15.02
C GLU A 98 14.83 13.25 15.51
N ARG A 99 14.80 14.34 14.72
CA ARG A 99 15.32 15.65 15.17
C ARG A 99 14.54 16.20 16.35
N MET A 100 13.21 16.05 16.35
CA MET A 100 12.35 16.46 17.46
C MET A 100 12.65 15.63 18.72
N HIS A 101 12.82 14.32 18.58
CA HIS A 101 13.28 13.44 19.67
C HIS A 101 14.57 13.95 20.31
N GLN A 102 15.59 14.25 19.51
CA GLN A 102 16.88 14.76 20.01
C GLN A 102 16.73 16.09 20.77
N ARG A 103 15.80 16.95 20.32
CA ARG A 103 15.55 18.26 20.92
C ARG A 103 14.71 18.19 22.21
N HIS A 104 13.72 17.31 22.26
CA HIS A 104 12.73 17.23 23.34
C HIS A 104 12.98 16.09 24.33
N HIS A 105 13.93 15.19 24.03
CA HIS A 105 14.27 14.03 24.86
C HIS A 105 13.10 13.07 25.14
N CYS A 106 12.20 12.88 24.17
CA CYS A 106 11.03 12.00 24.26
C CYS A 106 11.22 10.70 23.45
N PRO A 107 10.76 9.52 23.89
CA PRO A 107 10.93 8.26 23.16
C PRO A 107 10.35 8.27 21.73
N VAL A 108 11.01 7.56 20.81
CA VAL A 108 10.53 7.31 19.44
C VAL A 108 10.08 5.88 19.27
N THR A 109 8.89 5.69 18.67
CA THR A 109 8.38 4.40 18.22
C THR A 109 8.43 4.33 16.70
N ARG A 110 9.18 3.36 16.17
CA ARG A 110 9.19 3.08 14.73
C ARG A 110 8.07 2.10 14.42
N VAL A 111 7.20 2.47 13.50
CA VAL A 111 6.00 1.71 13.15
C VAL A 111 6.10 1.25 11.71
N GLN A 112 5.74 -0.01 11.46
CA GLN A 112 5.77 -0.55 10.12
C GLN A 112 4.60 0.01 9.29
N HIS A 113 4.90 0.41 8.06
CA HIS A 113 3.99 1.11 7.15
C HIS A 113 2.62 0.40 6.98
N HIS A 114 2.63 -0.87 6.57
CA HIS A 114 1.40 -1.62 6.29
C HIS A 114 0.61 -1.94 7.57
N HIS A 115 1.29 -2.13 8.70
CA HIS A 115 0.66 -2.26 10.02
C HIS A 115 -0.06 -0.96 10.41
N ALA A 116 0.52 0.20 10.13
CA ALA A 116 -0.13 1.49 10.34
C ALA A 116 -1.39 1.65 9.47
N HIS A 117 -1.35 1.27 8.19
CA HIS A 117 -2.56 1.26 7.34
C HIS A 117 -3.70 0.44 7.94
N ILE A 118 -3.38 -0.73 8.51
CA ILE A 118 -4.37 -1.61 9.15
C ILE A 118 -4.87 -1.01 10.47
N ALA A 119 -3.97 -0.51 11.31
CA ALA A 119 -4.32 0.04 12.62
C ALA A 119 -5.13 1.33 12.53
N ALA A 120 -4.93 2.15 11.48
CA ALA A 120 -5.78 3.30 11.20
C ALA A 120 -7.24 2.87 10.97
N ALA A 121 -7.46 1.81 10.20
CA ALA A 121 -8.78 1.23 9.98
C ALA A 121 -9.39 0.69 11.28
N MET A 122 -8.60 -0.04 12.06
CA MET A 122 -9.04 -0.57 13.36
C MET A 122 -9.54 0.55 14.27
N ALA A 123 -8.79 1.66 14.36
CA ALA A 123 -9.14 2.80 15.19
C ALA A 123 -10.44 3.49 14.72
N GLU A 124 -10.61 3.64 13.40
CA GLU A 124 -11.83 4.24 12.84
C GLU A 124 -13.08 3.41 13.13
N TYR A 125 -12.96 2.08 13.13
CA TYR A 125 -14.08 1.16 13.37
C TYR A 125 -14.32 0.83 14.85
N ASP A 126 -13.75 1.62 15.77
CA ASP A 126 -13.86 1.41 17.21
C ASP A 126 -13.41 -0.01 17.64
N TYR A 127 -12.41 -0.57 16.94
CA TYR A 127 -11.93 -1.92 17.24
C TYR A 127 -11.25 -1.93 18.63
N PRO A 128 -11.65 -2.80 19.58
CA PRO A 128 -11.16 -2.73 20.95
C PRO A 128 -9.64 -2.88 21.06
N LEU A 129 -9.01 -2.16 22.01
CA LEU A 129 -7.56 -2.25 22.27
C LEU A 129 -7.09 -3.69 22.53
N GLU A 130 -7.85 -4.43 23.33
CA GLU A 130 -7.64 -5.85 23.65
C GLU A 130 -8.55 -6.76 22.81
N GLY A 131 -8.89 -6.33 21.59
CA GLY A 131 -9.63 -7.13 20.62
C GLY A 131 -8.81 -8.33 20.14
N LYS A 132 -9.49 -9.31 19.52
CA LYS A 132 -8.81 -10.45 18.90
C LYS A 132 -7.94 -9.97 17.73
N PRO A 133 -6.89 -10.70 17.34
CA PRO A 133 -6.22 -10.46 16.08
C PRO A 133 -7.19 -10.54 14.89
N LEU A 134 -6.92 -9.75 13.85
CA LEU A 134 -7.65 -9.78 12.58
C LEU A 134 -6.70 -9.95 11.39
N LEU A 135 -7.26 -10.23 10.21
CA LEU A 135 -6.48 -10.23 8.97
C LEU A 135 -6.47 -8.82 8.38
N GLY A 136 -5.32 -8.19 8.29
CA GLY A 136 -5.16 -6.96 7.51
C GLY A 136 -4.59 -7.25 6.14
N ILE A 137 -5.28 -6.82 5.09
CA ILE A 137 -4.82 -6.87 3.70
C ILE A 137 -4.39 -5.46 3.32
N ALA A 138 -3.09 -5.28 3.09
CA ALA A 138 -2.48 -4.01 2.75
C ALA A 138 -1.95 -4.04 1.32
N LEU A 139 -2.70 -3.45 0.38
CA LEU A 139 -2.33 -3.36 -1.03
C LEU A 139 -1.92 -1.93 -1.38
N ASP A 140 -0.65 -1.73 -1.72
CA ASP A 140 -0.05 -0.41 -1.84
C ASP A 140 1.04 -0.32 -2.93
N GLY A 141 1.55 0.89 -3.10
CA GLY A 141 2.73 1.22 -3.87
C GLY A 141 3.99 0.63 -3.27
N LEU A 142 4.49 1.25 -2.21
CA LEU A 142 5.76 0.92 -1.59
C LEU A 142 5.65 1.12 -0.09
N GLY A 143 6.10 0.15 0.69
CA GLY A 143 6.41 0.36 2.09
C GLY A 143 7.65 -0.42 2.51
N PHE A 144 8.37 0.12 3.49
CA PHE A 144 9.63 -0.46 3.92
C PHE A 144 9.41 -1.81 4.62
N GLY A 145 9.96 -2.88 4.04
CA GLY A 145 9.88 -4.24 4.59
C GLY A 145 10.92 -4.49 5.68
N LEU A 146 10.57 -5.33 6.66
CA LEU A 146 11.48 -5.74 7.73
C LEU A 146 12.67 -6.59 7.23
N ASP A 147 12.52 -7.18 6.05
CA ASP A 147 13.47 -8.06 5.35
C ASP A 147 14.31 -7.32 4.29
N ARG A 148 14.30 -5.97 4.32
CA ARG A 148 14.94 -5.08 3.32
C ARG A 148 14.35 -5.22 1.91
N THR A 149 13.21 -5.89 1.76
CA THR A 149 12.42 -5.85 0.54
C THR A 149 11.42 -4.70 0.61
N ILE A 150 10.78 -4.41 -0.52
CA ILE A 150 9.70 -3.45 -0.60
C ILE A 150 8.39 -4.22 -0.51
N TRP A 151 7.54 -3.84 0.45
CA TRP A 151 6.22 -4.41 0.62
C TRP A 151 5.18 -3.58 -0.14
N GLY A 152 4.02 -4.19 -0.43
CA GLY A 152 2.90 -3.51 -1.07
C GLY A 152 1.76 -4.45 -1.49
N GLY A 153 1.79 -5.70 -1.05
CA GLY A 153 0.79 -6.72 -1.38
C GLY A 153 0.73 -7.74 -0.26
N GLU A 154 0.43 -7.27 0.95
CA GLU A 154 0.69 -8.00 2.20
C GLU A 154 -0.58 -8.44 2.91
N PHE A 155 -0.50 -9.59 3.58
CA PHE A 155 -1.55 -10.15 4.43
C PHE A 155 -0.97 -10.35 5.83
N LEU A 156 -1.44 -9.56 6.78
CA LEU A 156 -0.89 -9.46 8.13
C LEU A 156 -1.92 -9.93 9.16
N LEU A 157 -1.54 -10.85 10.05
CA LEU A 157 -2.27 -11.06 11.30
C LEU A 157 -1.94 -9.90 12.22
N ALA A 158 -2.90 -9.02 12.50
CA ALA A 158 -2.64 -7.74 13.14
C ALA A 158 -3.44 -7.57 14.43
N GLU A 159 -2.77 -6.97 15.41
CA GLU A 159 -3.33 -6.32 16.59
C GLU A 159 -2.75 -4.89 16.65
N TYR A 160 -3.21 -4.01 17.55
CA TYR A 160 -2.59 -2.68 17.65
C TYR A 160 -1.11 -2.72 18.05
N SER A 161 -0.72 -3.66 18.92
CA SER A 161 0.65 -3.70 19.47
C SER A 161 1.66 -4.48 18.61
N GLY A 162 1.21 -5.16 17.55
CA GLY A 162 2.09 -6.02 16.76
C GLY A 162 1.37 -6.70 15.61
N PHE A 163 2.15 -7.35 14.75
CA PHE A 163 1.64 -8.09 13.61
C PHE A 163 2.55 -9.27 13.23
N THR A 164 2.00 -10.22 12.47
CA THR A 164 2.74 -11.30 11.81
C THR A 164 2.40 -11.31 10.33
N ARG A 165 3.40 -11.37 9.45
CA ARG A 165 3.18 -11.50 8.00
C ARG A 165 2.79 -12.94 7.69
N LEU A 166 1.59 -13.15 7.18
CA LEU A 166 1.04 -14.47 6.85
C LEU A 166 1.02 -14.76 5.35
N GLY A 167 0.85 -13.71 4.54
CA GLY A 167 0.82 -13.85 3.09
C GLY A 167 1.41 -12.64 2.38
N ARG A 168 1.80 -12.84 1.12
CA ARG A 168 2.34 -11.78 0.25
C ARG A 168 2.06 -12.05 -1.22
N PHE A 169 2.18 -11.02 -2.03
CA PHE A 169 2.38 -11.18 -3.47
C PHE A 169 3.80 -11.68 -3.74
N GLN A 170 3.99 -12.45 -4.81
CA GLN A 170 5.31 -12.86 -5.29
C GLN A 170 6.22 -11.63 -5.45
N PRO A 171 7.37 -11.59 -4.75
CA PRO A 171 8.31 -10.51 -4.94
C PRO A 171 8.87 -10.52 -6.37
N VAL A 172 8.81 -9.36 -7.03
CA VAL A 172 9.37 -9.13 -8.37
C VAL A 172 10.34 -7.95 -8.31
N ALA A 173 11.40 -8.02 -9.10
CA ALA A 173 12.42 -6.97 -9.13
C ALA A 173 11.84 -5.64 -9.65
N MET A 174 12.27 -4.52 -9.08
CA MET A 174 11.99 -3.18 -9.60
C MET A 174 13.23 -2.59 -10.28
N PRO A 175 13.50 -2.87 -11.57
CA PRO A 175 14.76 -2.51 -12.21
C PRO A 175 14.91 -0.99 -12.39
N GLY A 176 15.87 -0.42 -11.68
CA GLY A 176 16.08 1.03 -11.58
C GLY A 176 15.38 1.69 -10.38
N GLY A 177 14.85 0.90 -9.43
CA GLY A 177 14.21 1.39 -8.21
C GLY A 177 13.07 2.36 -8.52
N ALA A 178 13.21 3.62 -8.10
CA ALA A 178 12.23 4.68 -8.32
C ALA A 178 11.87 4.89 -9.81
N GLN A 179 12.76 4.57 -10.75
CA GLN A 179 12.43 4.64 -12.19
C GLN A 179 11.30 3.70 -12.57
N ALA A 180 11.17 2.54 -11.92
CA ALA A 180 10.08 1.59 -12.17
C ALA A 180 8.71 2.14 -11.74
N ILE A 181 8.66 3.15 -10.85
CA ILE A 181 7.42 3.87 -10.50
C ILE A 181 7.01 4.80 -11.65
N ARG A 182 7.97 5.41 -12.33
CA ARG A 182 7.74 6.41 -13.39
C ARG A 182 7.60 5.79 -14.77
N GLU A 183 8.14 4.60 -14.99
CA GLU A 183 8.22 3.94 -16.29
C GLU A 183 7.59 2.53 -16.22
N PRO A 184 6.25 2.40 -16.37
CA PRO A 184 5.52 1.16 -16.15
C PRO A 184 6.04 -0.07 -16.90
N TRP A 185 6.58 0.12 -18.11
CA TRP A 185 7.19 -0.96 -18.90
C TRP A 185 8.32 -1.71 -18.18
N ARG A 186 9.01 -1.07 -17.22
CA ARG A 186 10.02 -1.73 -16.39
C ARG A 186 9.44 -2.83 -15.53
N ASN A 187 8.24 -2.60 -14.99
CA ASN A 187 7.51 -3.59 -14.20
C ASN A 187 7.01 -4.72 -15.11
N ALA A 188 6.47 -4.39 -16.30
CA ALA A 188 6.09 -5.39 -17.29
C ALA A 188 7.27 -6.30 -17.66
N LEU A 189 8.43 -5.72 -17.97
CA LEU A 189 9.65 -6.49 -18.23
C LEU A 189 10.01 -7.40 -17.04
N ALA A 190 9.98 -6.88 -15.81
CA ALA A 190 10.37 -7.65 -14.63
C ALA A 190 9.41 -8.83 -14.35
N HIS A 191 8.11 -8.61 -14.46
CA HIS A 191 7.10 -9.66 -14.31
C HIS A 191 7.21 -10.73 -15.41
N LEU A 192 7.36 -10.32 -16.67
CA LEU A 192 7.54 -11.27 -17.78
C LEU A 192 8.88 -12.01 -17.70
N HIS A 193 9.93 -11.35 -17.21
CA HIS A 193 11.21 -12.00 -16.96
C HIS A 193 11.11 -13.05 -15.85
N ALA A 194 10.36 -12.77 -14.78
CA ALA A 194 10.09 -13.74 -13.71
C ALA A 194 9.31 -14.97 -14.20
N CYS A 195 8.53 -14.85 -15.27
CA CYS A 195 7.84 -15.98 -15.93
C CYS A 195 8.75 -16.81 -16.83
N GLY A 196 10.02 -16.43 -17.01
CA GLY A 196 10.93 -17.01 -17.99
C GLY A 196 10.90 -16.26 -19.32
N TRP A 197 11.74 -15.22 -19.45
CA TRP A 197 11.77 -14.35 -20.63
C TRP A 197 11.93 -15.09 -21.97
N ASN A 198 12.78 -16.12 -22.01
CA ASN A 198 13.00 -16.89 -23.24
C ASN A 198 11.75 -17.64 -23.69
N ASP A 199 10.98 -18.19 -22.74
CA ASP A 199 9.74 -18.89 -23.02
C ASP A 199 8.65 -17.91 -23.44
N VAL A 200 8.59 -16.74 -22.80
CA VAL A 200 7.69 -15.63 -23.18
C VAL A 200 7.95 -15.21 -24.63
N VAL A 201 9.20 -14.94 -24.99
CA VAL A 201 9.57 -14.60 -26.37
C VAL A 201 9.24 -15.74 -27.32
N GLY A 202 9.56 -16.99 -26.97
CA GLY A 202 9.35 -18.15 -27.84
C GLY A 202 7.87 -18.34 -28.25
N HIS A 203 6.93 -18.04 -27.36
CA HIS A 203 5.49 -18.25 -27.59
C HIS A 203 4.74 -16.97 -27.97
N TYR A 204 5.20 -15.81 -27.54
CA TYR A 204 4.47 -14.53 -27.64
C TYR A 204 5.27 -13.43 -28.35
N ALA A 205 6.28 -13.78 -29.15
CA ALA A 205 7.15 -12.84 -29.89
C ALA A 205 6.38 -11.76 -30.68
N ARG A 206 5.16 -12.06 -31.15
CA ARG A 206 4.35 -11.15 -31.98
C ARG A 206 3.36 -10.29 -31.19
N THR A 207 3.43 -10.33 -29.87
CA THR A 207 2.60 -9.44 -29.04
C THR A 207 3.24 -8.06 -28.99
N ASP A 208 2.40 -7.03 -29.05
CA ASP A 208 2.83 -5.63 -29.09
C ASP A 208 3.74 -5.25 -27.90
N ILE A 209 3.50 -5.80 -26.71
CA ILE A 209 4.37 -5.57 -25.55
C ILE A 209 5.77 -6.17 -25.73
N VAL A 210 5.91 -7.33 -26.35
CA VAL A 210 7.21 -7.95 -26.58
C VAL A 210 8.01 -7.15 -27.61
N ASP A 211 7.36 -6.73 -28.72
CA ASP A 211 7.97 -5.85 -29.72
C ASP A 211 8.43 -4.52 -29.09
N PHE A 212 7.57 -3.88 -28.28
CA PHE A 212 7.92 -2.65 -27.56
C PHE A 212 9.12 -2.84 -26.62
N LEU A 213 9.16 -3.95 -25.88
CA LEU A 213 10.25 -4.24 -24.96
C LEU A 213 11.57 -4.48 -25.70
N TYR A 214 11.57 -5.00 -26.93
CA TYR A 214 12.78 -5.16 -27.74
C TYR A 214 13.46 -3.83 -28.11
N GLU A 215 12.72 -2.73 -28.12
CA GLU A 215 13.27 -1.39 -28.35
C GLU A 215 13.96 -0.80 -27.10
N LYS A 216 13.82 -1.46 -25.94
CA LYS A 216 14.39 -1.03 -24.66
C LYS A 216 15.76 -1.69 -24.41
N PRO A 217 16.58 -1.19 -23.46
CA PRO A 217 17.88 -1.77 -23.15
C PRO A 217 17.77 -3.08 -22.33
N LEU A 218 17.16 -4.12 -22.92
CA LEU A 218 16.79 -5.37 -22.26
C LEU A 218 17.97 -6.07 -21.58
N LEU A 219 19.07 -6.26 -22.30
CA LEU A 219 20.23 -6.99 -21.77
C LEU A 219 20.76 -6.36 -20.48
N ASN A 220 20.84 -5.02 -20.45
CA ASN A 220 21.31 -4.29 -19.28
C ASN A 220 20.34 -4.46 -18.10
N LEU A 221 19.03 -4.37 -18.33
CA LEU A 221 18.02 -4.49 -17.27
C LEU A 221 17.91 -5.93 -16.76
N GLN A 222 18.00 -6.93 -17.64
CA GLN A 222 18.05 -8.34 -17.24
C GLN A 222 19.29 -8.62 -16.41
N MET A 223 20.46 -8.09 -16.79
CA MET A 223 21.67 -8.17 -15.97
C MET A 223 21.51 -7.49 -14.61
N MET A 224 20.87 -6.31 -14.56
CA MET A 224 20.58 -5.61 -13.31
C MET A 224 19.70 -6.45 -12.38
N MET A 225 18.60 -7.02 -12.91
CA MET A 225 17.69 -7.87 -12.14
C MET A 225 18.39 -9.14 -11.64
N ASN A 226 19.08 -9.86 -12.53
CA ASN A 226 19.76 -11.11 -12.20
C ASN A 226 20.87 -10.94 -11.16
N ARG A 227 21.49 -9.75 -11.08
CA ARG A 227 22.54 -9.43 -10.11
C ARG A 227 22.05 -8.64 -8.90
N GLY A 228 20.75 -8.33 -8.82
CA GLY A 228 20.19 -7.48 -7.76
C GLY A 228 20.76 -6.05 -7.73
N LEU A 229 21.26 -5.54 -8.86
CA LEU A 229 21.86 -4.20 -8.95
C LEU A 229 20.77 -3.17 -9.21
N ASN A 230 20.55 -2.24 -8.27
CA ASN A 230 19.48 -1.23 -8.32
C ASN A 230 18.12 -1.82 -8.71
N SER A 231 17.87 -3.05 -8.28
CA SER A 231 16.68 -3.83 -8.62
C SER A 231 16.11 -4.46 -7.35
N PRO A 232 15.67 -3.63 -6.36
CA PRO A 232 15.12 -4.15 -5.13
C PRO A 232 13.92 -5.05 -5.44
N MET A 233 13.77 -6.11 -4.65
CA MET A 233 12.61 -7.00 -4.76
C MET A 233 11.41 -6.35 -4.09
N ALA A 234 10.26 -6.41 -4.76
CA ALA A 234 9.02 -5.81 -4.28
C ALA A 234 7.83 -6.75 -4.44
N SER A 235 7.05 -6.93 -3.37
CA SER A 235 5.73 -7.59 -3.40
C SER A 235 4.61 -6.57 -3.67
N SER A 236 4.89 -5.54 -4.48
CA SER A 236 4.00 -4.39 -4.67
C SER A 236 2.80 -4.69 -5.56
N ALA A 237 1.60 -4.43 -5.04
CA ALA A 237 0.37 -4.48 -5.82
C ALA A 237 0.32 -3.35 -6.86
N ALA A 238 0.76 -2.12 -6.54
CA ALA A 238 0.74 -1.05 -7.54
C ALA A 238 1.66 -1.36 -8.73
N ARG A 239 2.85 -1.96 -8.51
CA ARG A 239 3.75 -2.35 -9.60
C ARG A 239 3.17 -3.47 -10.46
N LEU A 240 2.38 -4.39 -9.87
CA LEU A 240 1.61 -5.39 -10.63
C LEU A 240 0.60 -4.71 -11.57
N PHE A 241 -0.13 -3.70 -11.09
CA PHE A 241 -1.06 -2.91 -11.91
C PHE A 241 -0.36 -2.10 -12.99
N ASP A 242 0.78 -1.47 -12.67
CA ASP A 242 1.60 -0.73 -13.65
C ASP A 242 2.09 -1.66 -14.78
N ALA A 243 2.51 -2.89 -14.43
CA ALA A 243 2.90 -3.90 -15.42
C ALA A 243 1.73 -4.28 -16.35
N ALA A 244 0.54 -4.50 -15.79
CA ALA A 244 -0.64 -4.86 -16.58
C ALA A 244 -1.09 -3.71 -17.49
N ALA A 245 -1.05 -2.48 -16.98
CA ALA A 245 -1.31 -1.27 -17.76
C ALA A 245 -0.32 -1.13 -18.93
N ALA A 246 0.98 -1.38 -18.68
CA ALA A 246 1.99 -1.33 -19.72
C ALA A 246 1.76 -2.39 -20.82
N CYS A 247 1.39 -3.62 -20.45
CA CYS A 247 1.04 -4.67 -21.41
C CYS A 247 -0.17 -4.31 -22.30
N LEU A 248 -1.02 -3.38 -21.86
CA LEU A 248 -2.25 -2.96 -22.56
C LEU A 248 -2.17 -1.58 -23.21
N ASP A 249 -0.97 -1.03 -23.37
CA ASP A 249 -0.73 0.29 -23.95
C ASP A 249 -1.19 1.49 -23.09
N ILE A 250 -1.28 1.33 -21.78
CA ILE A 250 -1.81 2.38 -20.90
C ILE A 250 -0.64 3.03 -20.17
N PHE A 251 -0.28 4.25 -20.59
CA PHE A 251 0.84 5.01 -20.04
C PHE A 251 2.16 4.20 -19.95
N ARG A 252 2.35 3.25 -20.88
CA ARG A 252 3.39 2.22 -20.79
C ARG A 252 4.80 2.79 -20.64
N ASP A 253 5.11 3.90 -21.33
CA ASP A 253 6.46 4.46 -21.39
C ASP A 253 6.78 5.27 -20.14
N ARG A 254 5.86 6.16 -19.74
CA ARG A 254 6.04 7.06 -18.60
C ARG A 254 4.72 7.58 -18.04
N VAL A 255 4.64 7.67 -16.72
CA VAL A 255 3.57 8.35 -15.97
C VAL A 255 4.06 9.71 -15.43
N THR A 256 3.13 10.64 -15.26
CA THR A 256 3.39 12.00 -14.72
C THR A 256 3.11 12.09 -13.23
N TYR A 257 2.23 11.25 -12.70
CA TYR A 257 1.92 11.16 -11.27
C TYR A 257 1.69 9.70 -10.84
N GLU A 258 1.77 9.45 -9.53
CA GLU A 258 1.62 8.12 -8.98
C GLU A 258 0.20 7.58 -9.15
N GLY A 259 0.08 6.33 -9.59
CA GLY A 259 -1.20 5.65 -9.80
C GLY A 259 -1.87 5.94 -11.14
N GLN A 260 -1.33 6.83 -11.98
CA GLN A 260 -1.92 7.20 -13.27
C GLN A 260 -2.25 6.00 -14.17
N ALA A 261 -1.30 5.06 -14.31
CA ALA A 261 -1.49 3.87 -15.15
C ALA A 261 -2.57 2.94 -14.57
N ALA A 262 -2.56 2.72 -13.25
CA ALA A 262 -3.55 1.90 -12.55
C ALA A 262 -4.97 2.49 -12.64
N ILE A 263 -5.14 3.81 -12.48
CA ILE A 263 -6.45 4.50 -12.61
C ILE A 263 -7.00 4.36 -14.04
N ALA A 264 -6.14 4.50 -15.04
CA ALA A 264 -6.54 4.36 -16.43
C ALA A 264 -6.87 2.91 -16.80
N LEU A 265 -6.17 1.93 -16.22
CA LEU A 265 -6.48 0.51 -16.35
C LEU A 265 -7.84 0.18 -15.73
N GLU A 266 -8.17 0.72 -14.56
CA GLU A 266 -9.49 0.59 -13.94
C GLU A 266 -10.59 1.17 -14.83
N THR A 267 -10.37 2.39 -15.33
CA THR A 267 -11.33 3.08 -16.21
C THR A 267 -11.61 2.27 -17.48
N MET A 268 -10.59 1.62 -18.04
CA MET A 268 -10.72 0.75 -19.20
C MET A 268 -11.53 -0.53 -18.89
N ALA A 269 -11.35 -1.11 -17.69
CA ALA A 269 -12.03 -2.34 -17.29
C ALA A 269 -13.51 -2.12 -16.89
N ALA A 270 -13.87 -0.95 -16.35
CA ALA A 270 -15.17 -0.71 -15.73
C ALA A 270 -16.40 -0.99 -16.63
N PRO A 271 -16.43 -0.64 -17.93
CA PRO A 271 -17.59 -0.94 -18.79
C PRO A 271 -17.85 -2.44 -18.99
N VAL A 272 -16.83 -3.28 -18.84
CA VAL A 272 -16.96 -4.74 -19.00
C VAL A 272 -17.66 -5.35 -17.79
N PHE A 273 -17.33 -4.91 -16.58
CA PHE A 273 -17.96 -5.39 -15.34
C PHE A 273 -19.47 -5.10 -15.27
N THR A 274 -19.95 -4.07 -15.98
CA THR A 274 -21.38 -3.71 -15.99
C THR A 274 -22.20 -4.46 -17.03
N THR A 275 -21.56 -5.01 -18.05
CA THR A 275 -22.24 -5.53 -19.26
C THR A 275 -22.16 -7.05 -19.41
N GLN A 276 -21.18 -7.70 -18.78
CA GLN A 276 -20.94 -9.13 -18.97
C GLN A 276 -20.24 -9.77 -17.77
N ALA A 277 -20.38 -11.09 -17.67
CA ALA A 277 -19.63 -11.87 -16.68
C ALA A 277 -18.16 -11.96 -17.09
N VAL A 278 -17.26 -11.76 -16.13
CA VAL A 278 -15.81 -11.79 -16.32
C VAL A 278 -15.25 -12.98 -15.56
N TYR A 279 -14.41 -13.78 -16.20
CA TYR A 279 -13.68 -14.85 -15.53
C TYR A 279 -12.26 -14.40 -15.16
N ALA A 280 -11.71 -14.98 -14.10
CA ALA A 280 -10.32 -14.79 -13.70
C ALA A 280 -9.38 -15.66 -14.55
N TYR A 281 -8.18 -15.17 -14.84
CA TYR A 281 -7.08 -16.00 -15.31
C TYR A 281 -6.61 -16.96 -14.20
N PRO A 282 -5.86 -18.02 -14.55
CA PRO A 282 -5.23 -18.88 -13.56
C PRO A 282 -4.16 -18.15 -12.74
N TYR A 283 -4.07 -18.47 -11.45
CA TYR A 283 -3.03 -18.04 -10.51
C TYR A 283 -2.73 -19.19 -9.55
N ALA A 284 -1.65 -19.08 -8.77
CA ALA A 284 -1.29 -20.07 -7.77
C ALA A 284 -1.05 -19.42 -6.40
N ILE A 285 -1.31 -20.19 -5.34
CA ILE A 285 -0.94 -19.87 -3.96
C ILE A 285 0.08 -20.94 -3.54
N HIS A 286 1.28 -20.50 -3.18
CA HIS A 286 2.35 -21.40 -2.75
C HIS A 286 2.61 -21.27 -1.25
N HIS A 287 2.94 -22.38 -0.60
CA HIS A 287 3.54 -22.36 0.73
C HIS A 287 5.05 -22.18 0.58
N CYS A 288 5.61 -21.07 1.06
CA CYS A 288 7.04 -20.84 1.04
C CYS A 288 7.74 -21.43 2.28
N ASP A 289 9.05 -21.65 2.19
CA ASP A 289 9.87 -22.23 3.26
C ASP A 289 9.89 -21.38 4.55
N ASP A 290 9.61 -20.08 4.43
CA ASP A 290 9.48 -19.14 5.55
C ASP A 290 8.11 -19.21 6.25
N GLY A 291 7.23 -20.12 5.83
CA GLY A 291 5.89 -20.30 6.38
C GLY A 291 4.87 -19.27 5.88
N ILE A 292 5.25 -18.41 4.94
CA ILE A 292 4.36 -17.37 4.37
C ILE A 292 3.71 -17.92 3.11
N LEU A 293 2.40 -17.68 2.95
CA LEU A 293 1.70 -17.98 1.70
C LEU A 293 2.00 -16.92 0.64
N GLN A 294 2.24 -17.35 -0.60
CA GLN A 294 2.61 -16.45 -1.68
C GLN A 294 1.68 -16.58 -2.89
N LEU A 295 1.10 -15.45 -3.31
CA LEU A 295 0.39 -15.34 -4.58
C LEU A 295 1.36 -15.22 -5.74
N ASP A 296 1.31 -16.17 -6.67
CA ASP A 296 2.12 -16.24 -7.88
C ASP A 296 1.28 -15.89 -9.10
N TRP A 297 1.80 -14.94 -9.87
CA TRP A 297 1.13 -14.31 -11.01
C TRP A 297 1.58 -14.91 -12.35
N SER A 298 2.49 -15.87 -12.37
CA SER A 298 3.13 -16.37 -13.58
C SER A 298 2.11 -16.92 -14.59
N SER A 299 1.17 -17.75 -14.12
CA SER A 299 0.11 -18.30 -14.98
C SER A 299 -0.85 -17.23 -15.50
N MET A 300 -1.10 -16.17 -14.72
CA MET A 300 -1.93 -15.04 -15.14
C MET A 300 -1.25 -14.29 -16.29
N TRP A 301 0.06 -14.03 -16.19
CA TRP A 301 0.80 -13.33 -17.24
C TRP A 301 0.81 -14.10 -18.56
N LEU A 302 1.02 -15.42 -18.51
CA LEU A 302 0.98 -16.26 -19.71
C LEU A 302 -0.41 -16.26 -20.36
N ALA A 303 -1.47 -16.33 -19.55
CA ALA A 303 -2.84 -16.26 -20.06
C ALA A 303 -3.20 -14.87 -20.63
N LEU A 304 -2.73 -13.81 -19.99
CA LEU A 304 -2.90 -12.43 -20.47
C LEU A 304 -2.20 -12.21 -21.83
N LEU A 305 -0.95 -12.70 -21.97
CA LEU A 305 -0.23 -12.65 -23.24
C LEU A 305 -0.89 -13.51 -24.32
N GLN A 306 -1.47 -14.64 -23.95
CA GLN A 306 -2.26 -15.47 -24.85
C GLN A 306 -3.49 -14.72 -25.38
N ASP A 307 -4.21 -14.00 -24.53
CA ASP A 307 -5.33 -13.16 -24.96
C ASP A 307 -4.87 -12.01 -25.88
N SER A 308 -3.74 -11.38 -25.56
CA SER A 308 -3.12 -10.36 -26.42
C SER A 308 -2.76 -10.92 -27.79
N ALA A 309 -2.18 -12.12 -27.86
CA ALA A 309 -1.83 -12.79 -29.12
C ALA A 309 -3.05 -13.21 -29.96
N HIS A 310 -4.20 -13.42 -29.32
CA HIS A 310 -5.48 -13.70 -29.98
C HIS A 310 -6.31 -12.43 -30.24
N GLU A 311 -5.72 -11.25 -30.07
CA GLU A 311 -6.37 -9.95 -30.33
C GLU A 311 -7.68 -9.76 -29.53
N VAL A 312 -7.75 -10.34 -28.32
CA VAL A 312 -8.85 -10.07 -27.40
C VAL A 312 -8.87 -8.58 -27.06
N ALA A 313 -10.06 -7.98 -27.03
CA ALA A 313 -10.23 -6.56 -26.74
C ALA A 313 -9.55 -6.17 -25.41
N ARG A 314 -8.82 -5.05 -25.41
CA ARG A 314 -8.02 -4.60 -24.26
C ARG A 314 -8.86 -4.39 -23.01
N GLU A 315 -10.09 -3.91 -23.17
CA GLU A 315 -11.08 -3.73 -22.10
C GLU A 315 -11.41 -5.07 -21.42
N MET A 316 -11.55 -6.14 -22.21
CA MET A 316 -11.77 -7.49 -21.67
C MET A 316 -10.53 -8.00 -20.94
N ILE A 317 -9.33 -7.79 -21.49
CA ILE A 317 -8.09 -8.22 -20.83
C ILE A 317 -7.89 -7.47 -19.51
N ALA A 318 -8.12 -6.14 -19.49
CA ALA A 318 -8.08 -5.32 -18.29
C ALA A 318 -9.11 -5.81 -17.25
N ALA A 319 -10.32 -6.17 -17.68
CA ALA A 319 -11.34 -6.70 -16.78
C ALA A 319 -10.96 -8.07 -16.21
N ARG A 320 -10.45 -8.99 -17.03
CA ARG A 320 -9.95 -10.31 -16.59
C ARG A 320 -8.80 -10.15 -15.61
N PHE A 321 -7.88 -9.22 -15.85
CA PHE A 321 -6.81 -8.90 -14.91
C PHE A 321 -7.37 -8.47 -13.53
N HIS A 322 -8.28 -7.48 -13.49
CA HIS A 322 -8.91 -7.06 -12.23
C HIS A 322 -9.64 -8.22 -11.54
N GLN A 323 -10.44 -8.98 -12.30
CA GLN A 323 -11.15 -10.15 -11.77
C GLN A 323 -10.18 -11.19 -11.20
N THR A 324 -9.01 -11.35 -11.82
CA THR A 324 -7.96 -12.25 -11.33
C THR A 324 -7.42 -11.80 -9.99
N VAL A 325 -7.06 -10.51 -9.86
CA VAL A 325 -6.57 -9.98 -8.58
C VAL A 325 -7.65 -10.06 -7.49
N ILE A 326 -8.91 -9.76 -7.83
CA ILE A 326 -10.05 -9.90 -6.91
C ILE A 326 -10.16 -11.32 -6.37
N CYS A 327 -10.19 -12.33 -7.26
CA CYS A 327 -10.29 -13.73 -6.84
C CYS A 327 -9.05 -14.18 -6.07
N ALA A 328 -7.85 -13.87 -6.55
CA ALA A 328 -6.59 -14.26 -5.93
C ALA A 328 -6.45 -13.73 -4.49
N VAL A 329 -6.73 -12.43 -4.29
CA VAL A 329 -6.70 -11.80 -2.97
C VAL A 329 -7.75 -12.40 -2.04
N SER A 330 -8.97 -12.61 -2.54
CA SER A 330 -10.06 -13.16 -1.75
C SER A 330 -9.83 -14.63 -1.38
N ASP A 331 -9.26 -15.43 -2.28
CA ASP A 331 -8.92 -16.83 -2.04
C ASP A 331 -7.86 -16.96 -0.94
N LEU A 332 -6.78 -16.20 -1.05
CA LEU A 332 -5.72 -16.19 -0.04
C LEU A 332 -6.26 -15.70 1.31
N ALA A 333 -7.07 -14.64 1.32
CA ALA A 333 -7.68 -14.13 2.54
C ALA A 333 -8.59 -15.17 3.22
N ARG A 334 -9.43 -15.87 2.45
CA ARG A 334 -10.31 -16.93 2.98
C ARG A 334 -9.50 -18.08 3.56
N GLN A 335 -8.43 -18.51 2.89
CA GLN A 335 -7.53 -19.54 3.41
C GLN A 335 -6.89 -19.10 4.73
N LEU A 336 -6.33 -17.89 4.79
CA LEU A 336 -5.69 -17.36 6.00
C LEU A 336 -6.69 -17.18 7.15
N CYS A 337 -7.90 -16.66 6.88
CA CYS A 337 -8.94 -16.54 7.90
C CYS A 337 -9.38 -17.90 8.43
N HIS A 338 -9.50 -18.92 7.57
CA HIS A 338 -9.81 -20.27 7.98
C HIS A 338 -8.71 -20.85 8.88
N ASP A 339 -7.46 -20.80 8.43
CA ASP A 339 -6.30 -21.42 9.09
C ASP A 339 -5.99 -20.77 10.45
N HIS A 340 -6.31 -19.48 10.61
CA HIS A 340 -6.08 -18.70 11.84
C HIS A 340 -7.36 -18.42 12.64
N HIS A 341 -8.51 -18.96 12.22
CA HIS A 341 -9.82 -18.75 12.86
C HIS A 341 -10.19 -17.27 13.04
N LEU A 342 -10.00 -16.47 11.99
CA LEU A 342 -10.24 -15.03 11.97
C LEU A 342 -11.63 -14.72 11.40
N GLU A 343 -12.33 -13.79 12.05
CA GLU A 343 -13.67 -13.37 11.64
C GLU A 343 -13.66 -12.00 10.92
N HIS A 344 -12.64 -11.19 11.15
CA HIS A 344 -12.54 -9.82 10.66
C HIS A 344 -11.39 -9.67 9.67
N VAL A 345 -11.63 -8.88 8.63
CA VAL A 345 -10.66 -8.52 7.61
C VAL A 345 -10.65 -7.00 7.43
N VAL A 346 -9.47 -6.38 7.51
CA VAL A 346 -9.27 -4.98 7.12
C VAL A 346 -8.77 -4.93 5.69
N LEU A 347 -9.34 -4.07 4.85
CA LEU A 347 -8.78 -3.71 3.54
C LEU A 347 -8.24 -2.28 3.60
N SER A 348 -6.93 -2.11 3.39
CA SER A 348 -6.28 -0.80 3.46
C SER A 348 -5.07 -0.71 2.51
N GLY A 349 -4.51 0.48 2.34
CA GLY A 349 -3.45 0.78 1.37
C GLY A 349 -4.00 1.37 0.06
N GLY A 350 -3.15 2.16 -0.60
CA GLY A 350 -3.56 3.05 -1.69
C GLY A 350 -4.18 2.36 -2.90
N VAL A 351 -3.89 1.07 -3.14
CA VAL A 351 -4.43 0.32 -4.29
C VAL A 351 -5.92 0.01 -4.12
N PHE A 352 -6.45 -0.05 -2.90
CA PHE A 352 -7.90 -0.19 -2.67
C PHE A 352 -8.71 1.08 -2.98
N GLN A 353 -8.08 2.18 -3.42
CA GLN A 353 -8.81 3.26 -4.09
C GLN A 353 -9.42 2.82 -5.43
N ASN A 354 -8.90 1.74 -6.02
CA ASN A 354 -9.51 1.09 -7.18
C ASN A 354 -10.86 0.48 -6.76
N LEU A 355 -11.96 1.04 -7.28
CA LEU A 355 -13.31 0.67 -6.88
C LEU A 355 -13.68 -0.73 -7.38
N LEU A 356 -13.21 -1.15 -8.56
CA LEU A 356 -13.47 -2.51 -9.04
C LEU A 356 -12.86 -3.55 -8.10
N LEU A 357 -11.59 -3.35 -7.73
CA LEU A 357 -10.87 -4.23 -6.82
C LEU A 357 -11.52 -4.23 -5.42
N ARG A 358 -11.74 -3.04 -4.85
CA ARG A 358 -12.29 -2.89 -3.50
C ARG A 358 -13.65 -3.54 -3.36
N HIS A 359 -14.60 -3.21 -4.22
CA HIS A 359 -15.94 -3.79 -4.14
C HIS A 359 -15.92 -5.29 -4.46
N GLY A 360 -15.11 -5.72 -5.42
CA GLY A 360 -15.00 -7.14 -5.77
C GLY A 360 -14.49 -7.99 -4.61
N VAL A 361 -13.40 -7.56 -3.96
CA VAL A 361 -12.83 -8.26 -2.80
C VAL A 361 -13.80 -8.21 -1.62
N GLU A 362 -14.35 -7.03 -1.30
CA GLU A 362 -15.35 -6.87 -0.23
C GLU A 362 -16.53 -7.83 -0.40
N GLN A 363 -17.12 -7.89 -1.59
CA GLN A 363 -18.25 -8.78 -1.87
C GLN A 363 -17.91 -10.26 -1.70
N GLN A 364 -16.74 -10.70 -2.19
CA GLN A 364 -16.32 -12.10 -2.06
C GLN A 364 -16.04 -12.50 -0.60
N LEU A 365 -15.46 -11.59 0.19
CA LEU A 365 -15.22 -11.84 1.62
C LEU A 365 -16.52 -11.84 2.43
N LEU A 366 -17.41 -10.87 2.22
CA LEU A 366 -18.72 -10.82 2.87
C LEU A 366 -19.58 -12.05 2.55
N SER A 367 -19.60 -12.49 1.29
CA SER A 367 -20.32 -13.71 0.89
C SER A 367 -19.76 -15.00 1.50
N SER A 368 -18.52 -14.94 2.02
CA SER A 368 -17.88 -16.04 2.76
C SER A 368 -18.10 -15.95 4.27
N GLY A 369 -18.91 -15.00 4.75
CA GLY A 369 -19.25 -14.83 6.16
C GLY A 369 -18.23 -14.06 6.98
N LEU A 370 -17.25 -13.41 6.34
CA LEU A 370 -16.25 -12.56 7.02
C LEU A 370 -16.80 -11.14 7.20
N GLN A 371 -16.35 -10.47 8.26
CA GLN A 371 -16.63 -9.05 8.48
C GLN A 371 -15.51 -8.21 7.87
N VAL A 372 -15.87 -7.26 7.00
CA VAL A 372 -14.89 -6.45 6.26
C VAL A 372 -14.91 -5.02 6.79
N LEU A 373 -13.74 -4.49 7.11
CA LEU A 373 -13.52 -3.14 7.62
C LEU A 373 -12.70 -2.35 6.57
N ILE A 374 -13.25 -1.23 6.08
CA ILE A 374 -12.61 -0.41 5.05
C ILE A 374 -12.68 1.06 5.50
N PRO A 375 -11.56 1.73 5.78
CA PRO A 375 -11.54 3.15 6.18
C PRO A 375 -12.42 4.03 5.29
N GLN A 376 -13.20 4.91 5.90
CA GLN A 376 -14.08 5.87 5.23
C GLN A 376 -13.68 7.31 5.52
N ARG A 377 -13.18 7.57 6.73
CA ARG A 377 -12.80 8.91 7.23
C ARG A 377 -11.30 9.12 7.16
N ALA A 378 -10.52 8.14 7.59
CA ALA A 378 -9.09 8.12 7.33
C ALA A 378 -8.86 7.76 5.86
N PRO A 379 -7.98 8.46 5.14
CA PRO A 379 -7.64 8.08 3.77
C PRO A 379 -7.08 6.65 3.69
N LEU A 380 -7.47 5.92 2.64
CA LEU A 380 -6.92 4.57 2.34
C LEU A 380 -5.45 4.60 1.93
N HIS A 381 -4.97 5.73 1.42
CA HIS A 381 -3.58 5.96 1.10
C HIS A 381 -2.84 6.54 2.31
N ASP A 382 -1.55 6.83 2.14
CA ASP A 382 -0.60 7.29 3.16
C ASP A 382 -1.02 8.50 4.02
N GLY A 383 -2.09 9.21 3.65
CA GLY A 383 -2.66 10.29 4.45
C GLY A 383 -3.29 9.78 5.74
N GLY A 384 -3.75 8.52 5.77
CA GLY A 384 -4.25 7.86 6.99
C GLY A 384 -3.16 7.31 7.89
N LEU A 385 -1.91 7.25 7.43
CA LEU A 385 -0.85 6.48 8.08
C LEU A 385 -0.52 6.99 9.48
N ALA A 386 -0.54 8.31 9.68
CA ALA A 386 -0.23 8.92 10.97
C ALA A 386 -1.22 8.53 12.08
N LEU A 387 -2.51 8.31 11.75
CA LEU A 387 -3.48 7.79 12.72
C LEU A 387 -3.08 6.40 13.20
N GLY A 388 -2.73 5.51 12.26
CA GLY A 388 -2.26 4.15 12.56
C GLY A 388 -1.00 4.15 13.42
N GLN A 389 -0.02 4.98 13.07
CA GLN A 389 1.21 5.16 13.85
C GLN A 389 0.91 5.60 15.28
N ALA A 390 0.00 6.55 15.47
CA ALA A 390 -0.37 7.06 16.79
C ALA A 390 -1.00 5.97 17.67
N VAL A 391 -1.98 5.21 17.16
CA VAL A 391 -2.65 4.17 17.93
C VAL A 391 -1.77 2.95 18.20
N ILE A 392 -0.85 2.60 17.29
CA ILE A 392 0.15 1.54 17.51
C ILE A 392 1.10 1.96 18.63
N ALA A 393 1.64 3.18 18.55
CA ALA A 393 2.54 3.71 19.57
C ALA A 393 1.86 3.81 20.95
N ALA A 394 0.57 4.17 20.98
CA ALA A 394 -0.25 4.20 22.18
C ALA A 394 -0.44 2.80 22.77
N ALA A 395 -0.82 1.81 21.95
CA ALA A 395 -1.00 0.44 22.39
C ALA A 395 0.30 -0.18 22.94
N ILE A 396 1.44 0.09 22.29
CA ILE A 396 2.76 -0.35 22.78
C ILE A 396 3.11 0.30 24.12
N ALA A 397 2.81 1.59 24.28
CA ALA A 397 3.09 2.31 25.52
C ALA A 397 2.21 1.82 26.69
N LEU A 398 0.94 1.50 26.43
CA LEU A 398 -0.01 1.02 27.44
C LEU A 398 0.28 -0.41 27.92
N LYS A 399 1.02 -1.22 27.15
CA LYS A 399 1.46 -2.56 27.56
C LYS A 399 2.71 -2.59 28.43
N ARG A 400 3.41 -1.45 28.59
CA ARG A 400 4.61 -1.32 29.45
C ARG A 400 4.19 -0.94 30.86
#